data_AF-A0AAU9MQV6-F1
#
_entry.id   AF-A0AAU9MQV6-F1
#
_cell.length_a   1.000
_cell.length_b   1.000
_cell.length_c   1.000
_cell.angle_alpha   90.00
_cell.angle_beta   90.00
_cell.angle_gamma   90.00
#
_symmetry.space_group_name_H-M   'P 1'
#
loop_
_entity.id
_entity.type
_entity.pdbx_description
1 polymer ?
#
loop_
_entity_poly.entity_id
_entity_poly.type
_entity_poly.pdbx_seq_one_letter_code
_entity_poly.pdbx_strand_id
1 'polypeptide(L)'
;MVIQSFTFGIPLSLSAVLTLPPYSFPYCGCYEISFRFGFDPKTEDYKVVKVTGLIEEIETEASVEDDVPSFLHVIKKWLQVEIYSMRKGSWKLITQRFPSHITRIFDNDKACVDGHDGRLHWVGHTNEKLDSELIVAFDLGSETFREMTLPDSILDYDRSNALGVLGGKLCVMSRMGMLKSRCG
;
A
#
# COMPACT_ATOMS: atom_id res chain seq x y z
N MET A 1 -0.56 8.85 -13.20
CA MET A 1 0.34 7.73 -12.85
C MET A 1 1.00 7.24 -14.12
N VAL A 2 2.31 6.99 -14.07
CA VAL A 2 3.10 6.45 -15.18
C VAL A 2 3.40 4.99 -14.86
N ILE A 3 3.02 4.05 -15.74
CA ILE A 3 3.44 2.65 -15.64
C ILE A 3 4.69 2.48 -16.48
N GLN A 4 5.72 1.87 -15.89
CA GLN A 4 7.01 1.59 -16.54
C GLN A 4 7.16 0.08 -16.76
N SER A 5 7.59 -0.31 -17.95
CA SER A 5 7.91 -1.71 -18.28
C SER A 5 9.41 -1.89 -18.50
N PHE A 6 9.97 -3.00 -18.01
CA PHE A 6 11.37 -3.39 -18.24
C PHE A 6 11.45 -4.43 -19.36
N THR A 7 12.47 -4.31 -20.21
CA THR A 7 12.85 -5.37 -21.16
C THR A 7 14.12 -6.08 -20.66
N PHE A 8 14.07 -7.41 -20.57
CA PHE A 8 15.24 -8.23 -20.23
C PHE A 8 16.04 -8.51 -21.50
N GLY A 9 17.32 -8.08 -21.56
CA GLY A 9 18.24 -8.46 -22.66
C GLY A 9 19.20 -7.38 -23.18
N ILE A 10 19.08 -6.14 -22.73
CA ILE A 10 19.97 -4.98 -22.99
C ILE A 10 20.12 -4.27 -21.62
N PRO A 11 21.19 -3.51 -21.28
CA PRO A 11 21.25 -2.79 -20.00
C PRO A 11 19.90 -2.15 -19.67
N LEU A 12 19.36 -2.44 -18.48
CA LEU A 12 17.99 -2.12 -18.04
C LEU A 12 17.59 -0.73 -18.52
N SER A 13 16.89 -0.69 -19.65
CA SER A 13 16.51 0.54 -20.33
C SER A 13 15.00 0.66 -20.25
N LEU A 14 14.54 1.83 -19.82
CA LEU A 14 13.13 2.20 -19.87
C LEU A 14 12.71 2.22 -21.34
N SER A 15 11.90 1.25 -21.75
CA SER A 15 11.50 1.10 -23.16
C SER A 15 10.16 1.75 -23.49
N ALA A 16 9.30 1.99 -22.49
CA ALA A 16 7.97 2.58 -22.69
C ALA A 16 7.47 3.31 -21.44
N VAL A 17 6.75 4.41 -21.69
CA VAL A 17 6.04 5.22 -20.69
C VAL A 17 4.58 5.23 -21.10
N LEU A 18 3.70 4.70 -20.24
CA LEU A 18 2.26 4.73 -20.49
C LEU A 18 1.57 5.61 -19.45
N THR A 19 0.86 6.62 -19.94
CA THR A 19 0.00 7.47 -19.10
C THR A 19 -1.36 6.80 -18.97
N LEU A 20 -1.77 6.50 -17.75
CA LEU A 20 -3.11 5.97 -17.51
C LEU A 20 -4.18 7.02 -17.83
N PRO A 21 -5.35 6.60 -18.36
CA PRO A 21 -6.45 7.53 -18.58
C PRO A 21 -6.87 8.18 -17.26
N PRO A 22 -7.41 9.42 -17.33
CA PRO A 22 -7.82 10.16 -16.14
C PRO A 22 -8.81 9.32 -15.33
N TYR A 23 -8.64 9.34 -14.02
CA TYR A 23 -9.52 8.68 -13.06
C TYR A 23 -10.31 9.74 -12.28
N SER A 24 -11.45 9.33 -11.73
CA SER A 24 -12.33 10.24 -10.97
C SER A 24 -11.68 10.69 -9.65
N PHE A 25 -11.82 11.99 -9.36
CA PHE A 25 -11.57 12.57 -8.05
C PHE A 25 -12.91 13.04 -7.46
N PRO A 26 -13.30 12.61 -6.26
CA PRO A 26 -14.41 13.24 -5.56
C PRO A 26 -14.02 14.68 -5.21
N TYR A 27 -14.80 15.65 -5.69
CA TYR A 27 -14.57 17.07 -5.39
C TYR A 27 -14.92 17.35 -3.92
N CYS A 28 -14.04 18.10 -3.23
CA CYS A 28 -14.11 18.56 -1.82
C CYS A 28 -13.65 17.54 -0.75
N GLY A 29 -12.41 17.66 -0.27
CA GLY A 29 -11.83 16.85 0.83
C GLY A 29 -10.32 16.58 0.69
N CYS A 30 -9.65 16.23 1.80
CA CYS A 30 -8.30 15.66 1.79
C CYS A 30 -8.41 14.14 1.53
N TYR A 31 -7.72 13.64 0.52
CA TYR A 31 -7.81 12.22 0.13
C TYR A 31 -6.43 11.58 0.08
N GLU A 32 -6.37 10.32 0.49
CA GLU A 32 -5.23 9.45 0.25
C GLU A 32 -5.56 8.54 -0.92
N ILE A 33 -4.61 8.38 -1.84
CA ILE A 33 -4.76 7.46 -2.96
C ILE A 33 -3.57 6.51 -2.93
N SER A 34 -3.86 5.23 -2.73
CA SER A 34 -2.86 4.16 -2.84
C SER A 34 -3.05 3.45 -4.17
N PHE A 35 -1.94 3.24 -4.88
CA PHE A 35 -1.88 2.46 -6.11
C PHE A 35 -1.03 1.21 -5.90
N ARG A 36 -1.46 0.09 -6.50
CA ARG A 36 -0.64 -1.12 -6.62
C ARG A 36 -0.75 -1.67 -8.02
N PHE A 37 0.38 -2.06 -8.59
CA PHE A 37 0.46 -2.65 -9.92
C PHE A 37 0.86 -4.12 -9.81
N GLY A 38 0.25 -4.99 -10.61
CA GLY A 38 0.68 -6.38 -10.66
C GLY A 38 0.07 -7.14 -11.83
N PHE A 39 0.53 -8.38 -11.98
CA PHE A 39 0.08 -9.28 -13.04
C PHE A 39 -1.01 -10.21 -12.52
N ASP A 40 -2.13 -10.29 -13.24
CA ASP A 40 -3.16 -11.30 -13.02
C ASP A 40 -2.90 -12.51 -13.94
N PRO A 41 -2.42 -13.64 -13.41
CA PRO A 41 -2.15 -14.83 -14.21
C PRO A 41 -3.43 -15.48 -14.75
N LYS A 42 -4.59 -15.25 -14.14
CA LYS A 42 -5.87 -15.84 -14.59
C LYS A 42 -6.37 -15.21 -15.88
N THR A 43 -6.17 -13.91 -16.04
CA THR A 43 -6.58 -13.17 -17.25
C THR A 43 -5.40 -12.80 -18.15
N GLU A 44 -4.18 -13.19 -17.75
CA GLU A 44 -2.91 -12.80 -18.38
C GLU A 44 -2.86 -11.29 -18.66
N ASP A 45 -3.15 -10.49 -17.63
CA ASP A 45 -3.30 -9.04 -17.77
C ASP A 45 -2.58 -8.31 -16.65
N TYR A 46 -1.90 -7.23 -17.01
CA TYR A 46 -1.36 -6.31 -16.03
C TYR A 46 -2.47 -5.38 -15.56
N LYS A 47 -2.61 -5.26 -14.25
CA LYS A 47 -3.66 -4.47 -13.62
C LYS A 47 -3.07 -3.48 -12.64
N VAL A 48 -3.76 -2.35 -12.49
CA VAL A 48 -3.52 -1.42 -11.39
C VAL A 48 -4.75 -1.40 -10.51
N VAL A 49 -4.57 -1.59 -9.21
CA VAL A 49 -5.60 -1.34 -8.22
C VAL A 49 -5.35 0.03 -7.62
N LYS A 50 -6.39 0.85 -7.61
CA LYS A 50 -6.44 2.16 -6.97
C LYS A 50 -7.41 2.09 -5.80
N VAL A 51 -6.97 2.51 -4.63
CA VAL A 51 -7.79 2.65 -3.42
C VAL A 51 -7.81 4.11 -3.02
N THR A 52 -9.00 4.67 -2.81
CA THR A 52 -9.17 6.06 -2.36
C THR A 52 -9.72 6.09 -0.94
N GLY A 53 -9.05 6.77 -0.03
CA GLY A 53 -9.49 7.04 1.34
C GLY A 53 -9.72 8.52 1.59
N LEU A 54 -10.73 8.85 2.38
CA LEU A 54 -10.95 10.20 2.92
C LEU A 54 -10.11 10.35 4.18
N ILE A 55 -9.28 11.40 4.22
CA ILE A 55 -8.39 11.71 5.33
C ILE A 55 -9.07 12.64 6.33
N GLU A 56 -8.78 12.46 7.60
CA GLU A 56 -9.01 13.39 8.70
C GLU A 56 -7.66 13.70 9.38
N GLU A 57 -7.44 14.98 9.69
CA GLU A 57 -6.25 15.44 10.43
C GLU A 57 -6.56 15.40 11.92
N ILE A 58 -5.77 14.65 12.67
CA ILE A 58 -5.86 14.60 14.12
C ILE A 58 -4.63 15.32 14.69
N GLU A 59 -4.88 16.36 15.48
CA GLU A 59 -3.85 17.00 16.31
C GLU A 59 -3.36 15.97 17.33
N THR A 60 -2.05 15.70 17.35
CA THR A 60 -1.46 14.94 18.45
C THR A 60 -0.92 15.87 19.51
N GLU A 61 -1.05 15.46 20.77
CA GLU A 61 -0.36 16.13 21.88
C GLU A 61 1.15 16.07 21.59
N ALA A 62 1.73 17.20 21.20
CA ALA A 62 3.14 17.29 20.85
C ALA A 62 4.01 16.75 22.00
N SER A 63 5.02 15.95 21.66
CA SER A 63 6.12 15.71 22.59
C SER A 63 6.71 17.06 22.98
N VAL A 64 6.90 17.27 24.28
CA VAL A 64 7.31 18.51 24.98
C VAL A 64 8.63 19.15 24.46
N GLU A 65 9.25 18.60 23.41
CA GLU A 65 10.55 19.00 22.88
C GLU A 65 10.48 19.69 21.50
N ASP A 66 9.35 19.64 20.77
CA ASP A 66 9.21 20.30 19.46
C ASP A 66 7.93 21.16 19.42
N ASP A 67 8.08 22.50 19.39
CA ASP A 67 7.00 23.51 19.28
C ASP A 67 6.24 23.48 17.92
N VAL A 68 6.31 22.37 17.19
CA VAL A 68 5.59 22.15 15.93
C VAL A 68 4.49 21.11 16.17
N PRO A 69 3.20 21.45 16.01
CA PRO A 69 2.13 20.47 16.10
C PRO A 69 2.37 19.31 15.13
N SER A 70 2.54 18.09 15.64
CA SER A 70 2.55 16.89 14.82
C SER A 70 1.10 16.55 14.46
N PHE A 71 0.76 16.69 13.18
CA PHE A 71 -0.52 16.20 12.67
C PHE A 71 -0.36 14.76 12.21
N LEU A 72 -1.27 13.91 12.67
CA LEU A 72 -1.40 12.56 12.16
C LEU A 72 -2.57 12.50 11.17
N HIS A 73 -2.28 12.18 9.91
CA HIS A 73 -3.31 11.88 8.92
C HIS A 73 -3.84 10.47 9.13
N VAL A 74 -5.16 10.32 9.27
CA VAL A 74 -5.82 9.01 9.33
C VAL A 74 -6.89 8.90 8.26
N ILE A 75 -7.07 7.71 7.73
CA ILE A 75 -8.19 7.37 6.87
C ILE A 75 -9.44 7.24 7.73
N LYS A 76 -10.29 8.25 7.64
CA LYS A 76 -11.62 8.24 8.25
C LYS A 76 -12.54 7.22 7.56
N LYS A 77 -12.44 7.12 6.24
CA LYS A 77 -13.31 6.26 5.43
C LYS A 77 -12.70 5.90 4.08
N TRP A 78 -12.67 4.60 3.78
CA TRP A 78 -12.41 4.12 2.43
C TRP A 78 -13.61 4.36 1.51
N LEU A 79 -13.35 4.90 0.32
CA LEU A 79 -14.37 5.26 -0.66
C LEU A 79 -14.52 4.14 -1.70
N GLN A 80 -13.73 4.23 -2.77
CA GLN A 80 -13.84 3.39 -3.95
C GLN A 80 -12.56 2.61 -4.19
N VAL A 81 -12.73 1.43 -4.78
CA VAL A 81 -11.66 0.61 -5.33
C VAL A 81 -11.88 0.52 -6.83
N GLU A 82 -10.88 0.94 -7.60
CA GLU A 82 -10.92 0.93 -9.06
C GLU A 82 -9.79 0.05 -9.58
N ILE A 83 -10.06 -0.73 -10.62
CA ILE A 83 -9.06 -1.57 -11.28
C ILE A 83 -8.88 -1.10 -12.71
N TYR A 84 -7.67 -0.72 -13.07
CA TYR A 84 -7.27 -0.53 -14.46
C TYR A 84 -6.83 -1.87 -15.05
N SER A 85 -7.30 -2.19 -16.26
CA SER A 85 -6.81 -3.31 -17.06
C SER A 85 -5.98 -2.78 -18.22
N MET A 86 -4.71 -3.18 -18.30
CA MET A 86 -3.84 -2.79 -19.41
C MET A 86 -4.35 -3.34 -20.74
N ARG A 87 -4.82 -4.59 -20.76
CA ARG A 87 -5.40 -5.23 -21.95
C ARG A 87 -6.65 -4.50 -22.45
N LYS A 88 -7.52 -4.01 -21.56
CA LYS A 88 -8.75 -3.28 -21.93
C LYS A 88 -8.53 -1.78 -22.11
N GLY A 89 -7.44 -1.24 -21.58
CA GLY A 89 -7.14 0.18 -21.62
C GLY A 89 -8.09 1.05 -20.78
N SER A 90 -8.83 0.48 -19.81
CA SER A 90 -9.89 1.19 -19.07
C SER A 90 -9.94 0.84 -17.58
N TRP A 91 -10.47 1.80 -16.81
CA TRP A 91 -10.77 1.64 -15.38
C TRP A 91 -12.14 0.99 -15.18
N LYS A 92 -12.25 0.13 -14.17
CA LYS A 92 -13.49 -0.51 -13.71
C LYS A 92 -13.61 -0.26 -12.21
N LEU A 93 -14.74 0.32 -11.79
CA LEU A 93 -15.13 0.37 -10.38
C LEU A 93 -15.59 -1.03 -9.93
N ILE A 94 -15.11 -1.51 -8.78
CA ILE A 94 -15.56 -2.79 -8.20
C ILE A 94 -16.47 -2.57 -6.99
N THR A 95 -17.28 -3.58 -6.67
CA THR A 95 -18.20 -3.54 -5.51
C THR A 95 -17.47 -3.80 -4.20
N GLN A 96 -16.37 -4.56 -4.26
CA GLN A 96 -15.55 -4.89 -3.12
C GLN A 96 -14.99 -3.62 -2.45
N ARG A 97 -15.09 -3.57 -1.12
CA ARG A 97 -14.57 -2.45 -0.32
C ARG A 97 -13.25 -2.84 0.33
N PHE A 98 -12.39 -1.84 0.48
CA PHE A 98 -11.20 -1.94 1.32
C PHE A 98 -11.62 -2.09 2.80
N PRO A 99 -10.92 -2.88 3.63
CA PRO A 99 -11.29 -3.08 5.02
C PRO A 99 -11.40 -1.76 5.80
N SER A 100 -12.57 -1.50 6.39
CA SER A 100 -12.90 -0.19 6.97
C SER A 100 -12.18 0.15 8.26
N HIS A 101 -11.70 -0.86 8.98
CA HIS A 101 -11.01 -0.68 10.26
C HIS A 101 -9.51 -0.37 10.09
N ILE A 102 -9.01 -0.36 8.84
CA ILE A 102 -7.64 0.03 8.54
C ILE A 102 -7.62 1.54 8.38
N THR A 103 -6.91 2.20 9.27
CA THR A 103 -6.89 3.67 9.39
C THR A 103 -5.67 4.30 8.74
N ARG A 104 -4.65 3.51 8.38
CA ARG A 104 -3.50 3.96 7.58
C ARG A 104 -2.95 2.84 6.72
N ILE A 105 -2.37 3.22 5.58
CA ILE A 105 -1.55 2.35 4.74
C ILE A 105 -0.20 3.02 4.58
N PHE A 106 0.90 2.29 4.76
CA PHE A 106 2.22 2.81 4.41
C PHE A 106 2.70 2.19 3.11
N ASP A 107 3.10 3.05 2.18
CA ASP A 107 3.82 2.65 0.98
C ASP A 107 5.34 2.68 1.25
N ASN A 108 5.79 1.84 2.19
CA ASN A 108 7.21 1.66 2.50
C ASN A 108 7.90 0.68 1.55
N ASP A 109 7.22 0.27 0.48
CA ASP A 109 7.63 -0.84 -0.36
C ASP A 109 8.77 -0.44 -1.31
N LYS A 110 9.99 -0.59 -0.80
CA LYS A 110 11.22 -0.33 -1.57
C LYS A 110 11.57 -1.46 -2.55
N ALA A 111 10.89 -2.61 -2.50
CA ALA A 111 11.30 -3.80 -3.25
C ALA A 111 10.19 -4.84 -3.55
N CYS A 112 8.89 -4.48 -3.51
CA CYS A 112 7.85 -5.50 -3.73
C CYS A 112 7.61 -5.75 -5.23
N VAL A 113 7.78 -7.01 -5.64
CA VAL A 113 7.27 -7.52 -6.92
C VAL A 113 5.77 -7.78 -6.73
N ASP A 114 5.01 -6.69 -6.61
CA ASP A 114 3.56 -6.74 -6.48
C ASP A 114 2.95 -7.52 -7.66
N GLY A 115 2.02 -8.45 -7.36
CA GLY A 115 1.42 -9.34 -8.35
C GLY A 115 2.03 -10.74 -8.41
N HIS A 116 2.98 -11.10 -7.54
CA HIS A 116 3.39 -12.50 -7.40
C HIS A 116 2.19 -13.38 -7.04
N ASP A 117 1.97 -14.45 -7.83
CA ASP A 117 0.79 -15.32 -7.75
C ASP A 117 -0.56 -14.55 -7.83
N GLY A 118 -0.58 -13.44 -8.56
CA GLY A 118 -1.81 -12.67 -8.79
C GLY A 118 -2.27 -11.81 -7.61
N ARG A 119 -1.39 -11.54 -6.63
CA ARG A 119 -1.79 -10.82 -5.40
C ARG A 119 -0.98 -9.57 -5.14
N LEU A 120 -1.69 -8.52 -4.76
CA LEU A 120 -1.15 -7.23 -4.34
C LEU A 120 -1.21 -7.15 -2.82
N HIS A 121 -0.22 -6.53 -2.19
CA HIS A 121 -0.15 -6.46 -0.73
C HIS A 121 0.04 -5.02 -0.26
N TRP A 122 -0.45 -4.74 0.95
CA TRP A 122 -0.25 -3.49 1.66
C TRP A 122 0.03 -3.79 3.13
N VAL A 123 0.87 -2.97 3.76
CA VAL A 123 0.94 -2.90 5.22
C VAL A 123 -0.08 -1.88 5.70
N GLY A 124 -1.05 -2.34 6.50
CA GLY A 124 -2.10 -1.51 7.06
C GLY A 124 -2.01 -1.45 8.59
N HIS A 125 -2.40 -0.32 9.17
CA HIS A 125 -2.55 -0.17 10.61
C HIS A 125 -4.02 -0.05 10.99
N THR A 126 -4.39 -0.64 12.11
CA THR A 126 -5.78 -0.67 12.61
C THR A 126 -6.04 0.35 13.72
N ASN A 127 -5.01 1.03 14.21
CA ASN A 127 -5.12 2.03 15.25
C ASN A 127 -4.18 3.22 15.03
N GLU A 128 -4.44 4.29 15.77
CA GLU A 128 -3.71 5.56 15.65
C GLU A 128 -2.29 5.48 16.22
N LYS A 129 -2.09 4.59 17.22
CA LYS A 129 -0.82 4.35 17.91
C LYS A 129 0.21 3.60 17.06
N LEU A 130 -0.20 3.14 15.87
CA LEU A 130 0.62 2.39 14.92
C LEU A 130 1.18 1.07 15.47
N ASP A 131 0.68 0.57 16.59
CA ASP A 131 1.18 -0.65 17.25
C ASP A 131 0.44 -1.92 16.85
N SER A 132 -0.56 -1.80 15.97
CA SER A 132 -1.26 -2.94 15.37
C SER A 132 -1.18 -2.89 13.85
N GLU A 133 -0.26 -3.70 13.31
CA GLU A 133 -0.04 -3.88 11.88
C GLU A 133 -0.62 -5.21 11.37
N LEU A 134 -1.11 -5.16 10.13
CA LEU A 134 -1.52 -6.34 9.38
C LEU A 134 -1.16 -6.18 7.90
N ILE A 135 -1.18 -7.29 7.18
CA ILE A 135 -1.05 -7.29 5.73
C ILE A 135 -2.44 -7.42 5.12
N VAL A 136 -2.81 -6.44 4.29
CA VAL A 136 -3.95 -6.57 3.39
C VAL A 136 -3.45 -7.17 2.09
N ALA A 137 -4.13 -8.19 1.59
CA ALA A 137 -3.87 -8.72 0.26
C ALA A 137 -5.12 -8.60 -0.61
N PHE A 138 -4.92 -8.23 -1.87
CA PHE A 138 -5.96 -8.21 -2.89
C PHE A 138 -5.64 -9.25 -3.96
N ASP A 139 -6.57 -10.15 -4.22
CA ASP A 139 -6.46 -11.15 -5.27
C ASP A 139 -7.01 -10.58 -6.59
N LEU A 140 -6.15 -10.44 -7.59
CA LEU A 140 -6.52 -9.85 -8.88
C LEU A 140 -7.50 -10.72 -9.68
N GLY A 141 -7.49 -12.03 -9.46
CA GLY A 141 -8.29 -13.00 -10.20
C GLY A 141 -9.70 -13.19 -9.66
N SER A 142 -9.89 -13.02 -8.35
CA SER A 142 -11.22 -12.98 -7.70
C SER A 142 -11.72 -11.56 -7.39
N GLU A 143 -10.86 -10.55 -7.48
CA GLU A 143 -11.17 -9.15 -7.13
C GLU A 143 -11.61 -8.97 -5.66
N THR A 144 -10.98 -9.69 -4.72
CA THR A 144 -11.35 -9.70 -3.29
C THR A 144 -10.17 -9.37 -2.36
N PHE A 145 -10.46 -8.75 -1.21
CA PHE A 145 -9.48 -8.53 -0.14
C PHE A 145 -9.46 -9.68 0.88
N ARG A 146 -8.30 -9.89 1.48
CA ARG A 146 -8.07 -10.74 2.65
C ARG A 146 -7.07 -10.05 3.58
N GLU A 147 -7.14 -10.37 4.86
CA GLU A 147 -6.25 -9.84 5.89
C GLU A 147 -5.38 -10.96 6.46
N MET A 148 -4.13 -10.64 6.77
CA MET A 148 -3.17 -11.55 7.37
C MET A 148 -2.49 -10.83 8.54
N THR A 149 -2.55 -11.42 9.72
CA THR A 149 -1.85 -10.90 10.91
C THR A 149 -0.35 -11.06 10.74
N LEU A 150 0.42 -10.07 11.19
CA LEU A 150 1.86 -10.24 11.32
C LEU A 150 2.20 -11.16 12.50
N PRO A 151 3.32 -11.90 12.44
CA PRO A 151 3.82 -12.64 13.59
C PRO A 151 4.10 -11.73 14.80
N ASP A 152 3.75 -12.19 16.00
CA ASP A 152 3.92 -11.44 17.25
C ASP A 152 5.35 -10.92 17.48
N SER A 153 6.37 -11.62 16.94
CA SER A 153 7.78 -11.24 17.03
C SER A 153 8.15 -9.92 16.34
N ILE A 154 7.23 -9.36 15.55
CA ILE A 154 7.43 -8.16 14.73
C ILE A 154 6.76 -6.91 15.35
N LEU A 155 5.91 -7.07 16.36
CA LEU A 155 5.06 -6.01 16.95
C LEU A 155 5.79 -5.09 17.95
N ASP A 156 7.10 -4.89 17.81
CA ASP A 156 7.86 -4.00 18.71
C ASP A 156 7.81 -2.55 18.22
N TYR A 157 7.75 -1.61 19.17
CA TYR A 157 7.22 -0.23 19.03
C TYR A 157 8.03 0.74 18.13
N ASP A 158 9.02 0.29 17.36
CA ASP A 158 9.88 1.15 16.53
C ASP A 158 10.42 0.40 15.29
N ARG A 159 9.51 -0.24 14.55
CA ARG A 159 9.86 -1.00 13.34
C ARG A 159 9.13 -0.45 12.13
N SER A 160 9.90 -0.18 11.07
CA SER A 160 9.35 0.02 9.74
C SER A 160 9.41 -1.33 9.02
N ASN A 161 8.24 -1.87 8.67
CA ASN A 161 8.13 -3.12 7.93
C ASN A 161 8.01 -2.84 6.43
N ALA A 162 8.79 -3.57 5.63
CA ALA A 162 8.70 -3.60 4.18
C ALA A 162 8.26 -4.99 3.72
N LEU A 163 7.42 -5.03 2.69
CA LEU A 163 7.02 -6.28 2.05
C LEU A 163 7.93 -6.58 0.86
N GLY A 164 8.17 -7.88 0.65
CA GLY A 164 8.93 -8.36 -0.50
C GLY A 164 8.63 -9.81 -0.82
N VAL A 165 9.19 -10.30 -1.91
CA VAL A 165 9.08 -11.70 -2.33
C VAL A 165 10.46 -12.31 -2.40
N LEU A 166 10.69 -13.38 -1.63
CA LEU A 166 11.93 -14.14 -1.63
C LEU A 166 11.62 -15.61 -1.91
N GLY A 167 12.18 -16.16 -3.00
CA GLY A 167 11.95 -17.55 -3.39
C GLY A 167 10.47 -17.90 -3.61
N GLY A 168 9.69 -16.96 -4.15
CA GLY A 168 8.24 -17.12 -4.39
C GLY A 168 7.37 -17.07 -3.14
N LYS A 169 7.93 -16.67 -1.99
CA LYS A 169 7.19 -16.50 -0.74
C LYS A 169 7.13 -15.03 -0.36
N LEU A 170 5.98 -14.59 0.13
CA LEU A 170 5.84 -13.28 0.76
C LEU A 170 6.71 -13.23 2.01
N CYS A 171 7.49 -12.17 2.17
CA CYS A 171 8.39 -11.95 3.28
C CYS A 171 8.20 -10.55 3.84
N VAL A 172 8.37 -10.44 5.16
CA VAL A 172 8.34 -9.17 5.88
C VAL A 172 9.77 -8.90 6.34
N MET A 173 10.28 -7.72 5.99
CA MET A 173 11.57 -7.24 6.46
C MET A 173 11.34 -6.10 7.44
N SER A 174 11.76 -6.30 8.69
CA SER A 174 11.67 -5.28 9.72
C SER A 174 12.98 -4.53 9.86
N ARG A 175 12.93 -3.20 9.79
CA ARG A 175 14.06 -2.35 10.17
C ARG A 175 13.91 -1.97 11.64
N MET A 176 14.86 -2.42 12.46
CA MET A 176 14.96 -2.01 13.86
C MET A 176 15.46 -0.56 13.95
N GLY A 177 14.76 0.31 14.65
CA GLY A 177 15.33 1.55 15.16
C GLY A 177 16.49 1.25 16.13
N MET A 178 17.55 2.05 16.10
CA MET A 178 18.62 1.91 17.10
C MET A 178 18.06 2.33 18.46
N LEU A 179 17.95 1.38 19.40
CA LEU A 179 17.75 1.71 20.81
C LEU A 179 18.85 2.70 21.23
N LYS A 180 18.49 3.91 21.67
CA LYS A 180 19.41 4.78 22.40
C LYS A 180 19.87 4.00 23.63
N SER A 181 21.07 3.43 23.56
CA SER A 181 21.73 2.85 24.72
C SER A 181 21.82 3.94 25.79
N ARG A 182 21.13 3.76 26.91
CA ARG A 182 21.40 4.58 28.10
C ARG A 182 22.83 4.26 28.51
N CYS A 183 23.75 5.20 28.27
CA CYS A 183 25.04 5.17 28.96
C CYS A 183 24.74 5.26 30.45
N GLY A 184 25.12 4.23 31.20
CA GLY A 184 25.09 4.20 32.66
C GLY A 184 26.23 5.01 33.26
#